data_AF-A0A1X2C5X2-F1
#
_entry.id   AF-A0A1X2C5X2-F1
#
_cell.length_a   1.000
_cell.length_b   1.000
_cell.length_c   1.000
_cell.angle_alpha   90.00
_cell.angle_beta   90.00
_cell.angle_gamma   90.00
#
_symmetry.space_group_name_H-M   'P 1'
#
loop_
_entity.id
_entity.type
_entity.pdbx_description
1 polymer ?
#
loop_
_entity_poly.entity_id
_entity_poly.type
_entity_poly.pdbx_seq_one_letter_code
_entity_poly.pdbx_strand_id
1 'polypeptide(L)' 'MSDVLIRDIPDDVLAGLDARAAEVGLSRVEYIRRRLAQDARTIRVRVTADDLQRLGQAVMGLADAELMREAWGE' A
#
# COMPACT_ATOMS: atom_id res chain seq x y z
N MET A 1 -17.12 -6.83 -12.81
CA MET A 1 -16.95 -6.05 -11.56
C MET A 1 -18.26 -6.12 -10.80
N SER A 2 -18.20 -6.36 -9.49
CA SER A 2 -19.36 -6.28 -8.62
C SER A 2 -19.40 -4.93 -7.91
N ASP A 3 -20.59 -4.40 -7.72
CA ASP A 3 -20.80 -3.16 -6.98
C ASP A 3 -21.00 -3.46 -5.50
N VAL A 4 -20.47 -2.60 -4.63
CA VAL A 4 -20.61 -2.72 -3.18
C VAL A 4 -21.19 -1.41 -2.65
N LEU A 5 -22.30 -1.51 -1.93
CA LEU A 5 -22.93 -0.39 -1.26
C LEU A 5 -22.64 -0.47 0.24
N ILE A 6 -21.95 0.54 0.77
CA ILE A 6 -21.71 0.69 2.22
C ILE A 6 -22.66 1.77 2.71
N ARG A 7 -23.56 1.42 3.63
CA ARG A 7 -24.56 2.33 4.21
C ARG A 7 -24.11 2.84 5.57
N ASP A 8 -24.72 3.94 5.99
CA ASP A 8 -24.60 4.49 7.34
C ASP A 8 -23.15 4.76 7.77
N ILE A 9 -22.35 5.29 6.84
CA ILE A 9 -20.98 5.74 7.15
C ILE A 9 -21.10 7.05 7.95
N PRO A 10 -20.51 7.12 9.16
CA PRO A 10 -20.46 8.35 9.92
C PRO A 10 -19.82 9.50 9.13
N ASP A 11 -20.36 10.72 9.28
CA ASP A 11 -19.90 11.88 8.50
C ASP A 11 -18.42 12.21 8.71
N ASP A 12 -17.92 12.03 9.92
CA ASP A 12 -16.51 12.23 10.28
C ASP A 12 -15.60 11.22 9.57
N VAL A 13 -16.03 9.96 9.47
CA VAL A 13 -15.32 8.93 8.70
C VAL A 13 -15.30 9.29 7.22
N LEU A 14 -16.43 9.77 6.68
CA LEU A 14 -16.53 10.17 5.27
C LEU A 14 -15.60 11.37 4.96
N ALA A 15 -15.59 12.38 5.82
CA ALA A 15 -14.69 13.53 5.72
C ALA A 15 -13.21 13.11 5.79
N GLY A 16 -12.87 12.17 6.68
CA GLY A 16 -11.51 11.61 6.77
C GLY A 16 -11.09 10.83 5.52
N LEU A 17 -12.03 10.16 4.83
CA LEU A 17 -11.76 9.50 3.55
C LEU A 17 -11.53 10.52 2.42
N ASP A 18 -12.32 11.61 2.38
CA ASP A 18 -12.14 12.67 1.40
C ASP A 18 -10.79 13.38 1.55
N ALA A 19 -10.41 13.71 2.78
CA ALA A 19 -9.13 14.35 3.05
C ALA A 19 -7.96 13.48 2.55
N ARG A 20 -7.96 12.18 2.90
CA ARG A 20 -6.93 11.23 2.44
C ARG A 20 -6.94 11.04 0.93
N ALA A 21 -8.12 11.03 0.30
CA ALA A 21 -8.22 10.91 -1.15
C ALA A 21 -7.63 12.17 -1.84
N ALA A 22 -7.93 13.36 -1.32
CA ALA A 22 -7.41 14.62 -1.84
C ALA A 22 -5.88 14.73 -1.69
N GLU A 23 -5.32 14.30 -0.56
CA GLU A 23 -3.86 14.27 -0.30
C GLU A 23 -3.09 13.51 -1.39
N VAL A 24 -3.69 12.46 -1.96
CA VAL A 24 -3.08 11.64 -3.02
C VAL A 24 -3.67 11.90 -4.41
N GLY A 25 -4.49 12.95 -4.58
CA GLY A 25 -5.07 13.35 -5.86
C GLY A 25 -6.07 12.34 -6.45
N LEU A 26 -6.78 11.58 -5.62
CA LEU A 26 -7.76 10.58 -6.05
C LEU A 26 -9.19 11.01 -5.74
N SER A 27 -10.15 10.49 -6.51
CA SER A 27 -11.55 10.55 -6.09
C SER A 27 -11.78 9.62 -4.90
N ARG A 28 -12.80 9.91 -4.08
CA ARG A 28 -13.21 9.06 -2.94
C ARG A 28 -13.39 7.60 -3.35
N VAL A 29 -14.10 7.36 -4.46
CA VAL A 29 -14.38 6.00 -4.95
C VAL A 29 -13.09 5.26 -5.34
N GLU A 30 -12.15 5.95 -6.01
CA GLU A 30 -10.88 5.34 -6.40
C GLU A 30 -9.98 5.07 -5.19
N TYR A 31 -9.95 5.99 -4.23
CA TYR A 31 -9.23 5.78 -2.96
C TYR A 31 -9.74 4.54 -2.22
N ILE A 32 -11.06 4.42 -2.05
CA ILE A 32 -11.68 3.25 -1.39
C ILE A 32 -11.39 1.97 -2.17
N ARG A 33 -11.49 1.98 -3.50
CA ARG A 33 -11.20 0.82 -4.35
C ARG A 33 -9.76 0.33 -4.17
N ARG A 34 -8.78 1.24 -4.21
CA ARG A 34 -7.37 0.90 -3.97
C ARG A 34 -7.14 0.37 -2.57
N ARG A 35 -7.79 0.96 -1.57
CA ARG A 35 -7.67 0.51 -0.18
C ARG A 35 -8.23 -0.90 0.03
N LEU A 36 -9.40 -1.20 -0.54
CA LEU A 36 -9.98 -2.55 -0.51
C LEU A 36 -9.12 -3.56 -1.27
N ALA A 37 -8.60 -3.18 -2.44
CA ALA A 37 -7.70 -4.05 -3.20
C ALA A 37 -6.39 -4.34 -2.44
N GLN A 38 -5.84 -3.35 -1.74
CA GLN A 38 -4.65 -3.51 -0.89
C GLN A 38 -4.95 -4.46 0.28
N ASP A 39 -6.07 -4.27 0.98
CA ASP A 39 -6.45 -5.13 2.11
C ASP A 39 -6.66 -6.58 1.66
N ALA A 40 -7.37 -6.80 0.54
CA ALA A 40 -7.61 -8.13 -0.01
C ALA A 40 -6.32 -8.85 -0.46
N ARG A 41 -5.29 -8.11 -0.90
CA ARG A 41 -3.98 -8.66 -1.28
C ARG A 41 -3.05 -8.86 -0.07
N THR A 42 -3.32 -8.22 1.05
CA THR A 42 -2.42 -8.25 2.21
C THR A 42 -2.60 -9.58 2.95
N ILE A 43 -1.58 -10.43 2.88
CA ILE A 43 -1.56 -11.72 3.60
C ILE A 43 -1.19 -11.46 5.06
N ARG A 44 -2.00 -11.96 5.99
CA ARG A 44 -1.67 -11.93 7.42
C ARG A 44 -0.83 -13.17 7.76
N VAL A 45 0.47 -12.97 7.87
CA VAL A 45 1.48 -14.00 8.16
C VAL A 45 2.32 -13.58 9.37
N ARG A 46 2.68 -14.53 10.22
CA ARG A 46 3.65 -14.29 11.30
C ARG A 46 5.03 -14.09 10.68
N VAL A 47 5.63 -12.94 10.92
CA VAL A 47 7.01 -12.63 10.52
C VAL A 47 7.96 -13.03 11.65
N THR A 48 9.03 -13.74 11.31
CA THR A 48 10.07 -14.19 12.24
C THR A 48 11.39 -13.47 12.00
N ALA A 49 12.35 -13.62 12.92
CA ALA A 49 13.71 -13.09 12.74
C ALA A 49 14.40 -13.72 11.51
N ASP A 50 14.18 -15.02 11.27
CA ASP A 50 14.75 -15.73 10.13
C ASP A 50 14.23 -15.21 8.79
N ASP A 51 12.95 -14.80 8.74
CA ASP A 51 12.36 -14.16 7.55
C ASP A 51 13.08 -12.84 7.23
N LEU A 52 13.36 -12.03 8.26
CA LEU A 52 14.05 -10.76 8.11
C LEU A 52 15.52 -10.97 7.73
N GLN A 53 16.19 -11.97 8.31
CA GLN A 53 17.57 -12.31 7.94
C GLN A 53 17.65 -12.77 6.48
N ARG A 54 16.74 -13.65 6.06
CA ARG A 54 16.65 -14.11 4.66
C ARG A 54 16.36 -12.96 3.70
N LEU A 55 15.43 -12.07 4.05
CA LEU A 55 15.15 -10.87 3.26
C LEU A 55 16.41 -10.01 3.12
N GLY A 56 17.08 -9.71 4.22
CA GLY A 56 18.30 -8.89 4.23
C GLY A 56 19.38 -9.43 3.31
N GLN A 57 19.61 -10.75 3.33
CA GLN A 57 20.55 -11.40 2.40
C GLN A 57 20.10 -11.31 0.94
N ALA A 58 18.81 -11.48 0.66
CA ALA A 58 18.27 -11.45 -0.69
C ALA A 58 18.28 -10.05 -1.32
N VAL A 59 18.14 -8.99 -0.52
CA VAL A 59 18.06 -7.60 -1.00
C VAL A 59 19.28 -6.75 -0.65
N MET A 60 20.44 -7.37 -0.35
CA MET A 60 21.67 -6.63 0.00
C MET A 60 22.05 -5.58 -1.05
N GLY A 61 21.74 -5.83 -2.33
CA GLY A 61 21.99 -4.88 -3.42
C GLY A 61 21.25 -3.55 -3.28
N LEU A 62 20.17 -3.47 -2.48
CA LEU A 62 19.51 -2.19 -2.20
C LEU A 62 20.41 -1.20 -1.45
N ALA A 63 21.49 -1.67 -0.82
CA ALA A 63 22.50 -0.83 -0.19
C ALA A 63 23.66 -0.44 -1.13
N ASP A 64 23.72 -1.00 -2.34
CA ASP A 64 24.73 -0.66 -3.34
C ASP A 64 24.28 0.55 -4.17
N ALA A 65 24.94 1.68 -3.96
CA ALA A 65 24.58 2.93 -4.61
C ALA A 65 24.80 2.93 -6.13
N GLU A 66 25.77 2.17 -6.64
CA GLU A 66 26.01 2.06 -8.09
C GLU A 66 24.94 1.19 -8.73
N LEU A 67 24.64 0.04 -8.12
CA LEU A 67 23.56 -0.82 -8.58
C LEU A 67 22.22 -0.10 -8.59
N MET A 68 21.97 0.75 -7.59
CA MET A 68 20.73 1.54 -7.55
C MET A 68 20.72 2.61 -8.64
N ARG A 69 21.85 3.28 -8.95
CA ARG A 69 21.92 4.22 -10.10
C ARG A 69 21.55 3.52 -11.40
N GLU A 70 22.15 2.37 -11.66
CA GLU A 70 21.86 1.55 -12.85
C GLU A 70 20.36 1.20 -12.93
N ALA A 71 19.74 0.81 -11.80
CA ALA A 71 18.32 0.46 -11.74
C ALA A 71 17.38 1.64 -12.07
N TRP A 72 17.79 2.88 -11.81
CA TRP A 72 17.03 4.09 -12.13
C TRP A 72 17.37 4.69 -13.51
N GLY A 73 18.34 4.11 -14.22
CA GLY A 73 18.79 4.59 -15.52
C GLY A 73 19.59 5.89 -15.46
N GLU A 74 20.23 6.16 -14.31
CA GLU A 74 21.16 7.28 -14.11
C GLU A 74 22.61 6.88 -14.41
#